data_AF-N2AIB7-F1
#
_entry.id   AF-N2AIB7-F1
#
_cell.length_a   1.000
_cell.length_b   1.000
_cell.length_c   1.000
_cell.angle_alpha   90.00
_cell.angle_beta   90.00
_cell.angle_gamma   90.00
#
_symmetry.space_group_name_H-M   'P 1'
#
loop_
_entity.id
_entity.type
_entity.pdbx_description
1 polymer ?
#
loop_
_entity_poly.entity_id
_entity_poly.type
_entity_poly.pdbx_seq_one_letter_code
_entity_poly.pdbx_strand_id
1 'polypeptide(L)'
;MFEIINNLTHSRMLFKMGVVFTVVFTTLLLILLFVKTSRDERGRAIIGKASILSTITFIVFVNIFAKISSYIEIDYFSTANIVQWIYNIVIMIEVFAIVIYKKIS
;
A
#
# COMPACT_ATOMS: atom_id res chain seq x y z
N MET A 1 -7.00 7.24 -22.89
CA MET A 1 -6.38 7.26 -21.54
C MET A 1 -7.22 6.47 -20.53
N PHE A 2 -8.51 6.78 -20.35
CA PHE A 2 -9.40 6.02 -19.46
C PHE A 2 -9.60 4.56 -19.88
N GLU A 3 -9.60 4.26 -21.17
CA GLU A 3 -9.67 2.88 -21.68
C GLU A 3 -8.47 2.02 -21.27
N ILE A 4 -7.26 2.59 -21.21
CA ILE A 4 -6.06 1.89 -20.71
C ILE A 4 -6.24 1.58 -19.22
N ILE A 5 -6.71 2.56 -18.44
CA ILE A 5 -6.98 2.35 -17.00
C ILE A 5 -8.02 1.24 -16.83
N ASN A 6 -9.10 1.25 -17.61
CA ASN A 6 -10.13 0.22 -17.56
C ASN A 6 -9.58 -1.18 -17.89
N ASN A 7 -8.72 -1.29 -18.90
CA ASN A 7 -8.07 -2.56 -19.25
C ASN A 7 -7.12 -3.04 -18.14
N LEU A 8 -6.42 -2.13 -17.46
CA LEU A 8 -5.54 -2.46 -16.34
C LEU A 8 -6.34 -2.92 -15.12
N THR A 9 -7.44 -2.24 -14.78
CA THR A 9 -8.28 -2.60 -13.63
C THR A 9 -8.96 -3.96 -13.83
N HIS A 10 -9.27 -4.33 -15.07
CA HIS A 10 -9.83 -5.64 -15.42
C HIS A 10 -8.77 -6.72 -15.74
N SER A 11 -7.48 -6.43 -15.57
CA SER A 11 -6.42 -7.40 -15.83
C SER A 11 -6.28 -8.44 -14.72
N ARG A 12 -6.56 -9.70 -15.06
CA ARG A 12 -6.29 -10.88 -14.19
C ARG A 12 -4.83 -11.03 -13.81
N MET A 13 -3.91 -10.63 -14.70
CA MET A 13 -2.48 -10.69 -14.43
C MET A 13 -2.09 -9.69 -13.33
N LEU A 14 -2.57 -8.44 -13.43
CA LEU A 14 -2.31 -7.41 -12.43
C LEU A 14 -2.91 -7.77 -11.07
N PHE A 15 -4.10 -8.37 -11.05
CA PHE A 15 -4.71 -8.84 -9.81
C PHE A 15 -3.86 -9.93 -9.14
N LYS A 16 -3.43 -10.96 -9.88
CA LYS A 16 -2.57 -12.04 -9.34
C LYS A 16 -1.25 -11.50 -8.81
N MET A 17 -0.59 -10.60 -9.55
CA MET A 17 0.64 -9.95 -9.08
C MET A 17 0.37 -9.12 -7.83
N GLY A 18 -0.74 -8.39 -7.81
CA GLY A 18 -1.22 -7.67 -6.63
C GLY A 18 -1.29 -8.57 -5.41
N VAL A 19 -1.80 -9.81 -5.53
CA VAL A 19 -1.91 -10.76 -4.40
C VAL A 19 -0.54 -11.17 -3.88
N VAL A 20 0.40 -11.46 -4.76
CA VAL A 20 1.77 -11.79 -4.37
C VAL A 20 2.40 -10.62 -3.62
N PHE A 21 2.26 -9.38 -4.13
CA PHE A 21 2.77 -8.18 -3.45
C PHE A 21 2.12 -7.96 -2.09
N THR A 22 0.80 -8.15 -1.98
CA THR A 22 0.07 -8.03 -0.71
C THR A 22 0.65 -8.98 0.33
N VAL A 23 0.82 -10.26 -0.02
CA VAL A 23 1.36 -11.26 0.91
C VAL A 23 2.80 -10.90 1.32
N VAL A 24 3.66 -10.55 0.37
CA VAL A 24 5.08 -10.23 0.64
C VAL A 24 5.21 -9.00 1.54
N PHE A 25 4.59 -7.88 1.18
CA PHE A 25 4.73 -6.63 1.92
C PHE A 25 4.04 -6.66 3.28
N THR A 26 2.88 -7.33 3.40
CA THR A 26 2.22 -7.50 4.68
C THR A 26 3.06 -8.34 5.63
N THR A 27 3.65 -9.43 5.12
CA THR A 27 4.53 -10.29 5.93
C THR A 27 5.75 -9.51 6.41
N LEU A 28 6.37 -8.71 5.54
CA LEU A 28 7.50 -7.84 5.90
C LEU A 28 7.11 -6.80 6.96
N LEU A 29 5.96 -6.14 6.80
CA LEU A 29 5.48 -5.16 7.77
C LEU A 29 5.25 -5.82 9.13
N LEU A 30 4.60 -6.99 9.18
CA LEU A 30 4.38 -7.73 10.42
C LEU A 30 5.70 -8.06 11.11
N ILE A 31 6.70 -8.58 10.38
CA ILE A 31 8.03 -8.83 10.94
C ILE A 31 8.60 -7.52 11.52
N LEU A 32 8.56 -6.43 10.76
CA LEU A 32 9.08 -5.14 11.22
C LEU A 32 8.36 -4.59 12.46
N LEU A 33 7.05 -4.82 12.61
CA LEU A 33 6.29 -4.40 13.79
C LEU A 33 6.64 -5.22 15.04
N PHE A 34 6.91 -6.52 14.88
CA PHE A 34 7.09 -7.45 16.01
C PHE A 34 8.54 -7.76 16.39
N VAL A 35 9.53 -7.40 15.57
CA VAL A 35 10.96 -7.54 15.93
C VAL A 35 11.28 -6.76 17.21
N LYS A 36 12.14 -7.33 18.05
CA LYS A 36 12.49 -6.79 19.38
C LYS A 36 12.91 -5.31 19.36
N THR A 37 13.70 -4.89 18.37
CA THR A 37 14.14 -3.48 18.22
C THR A 37 13.01 -2.49 17.96
N SER A 38 11.84 -2.96 17.54
CA SER A 38 10.65 -2.14 17.33
C SER A 38 9.84 -1.91 18.62
N ARG A 39 10.07 -2.72 19.66
CA ARG A 39 9.36 -2.63 20.94
C ARG A 39 9.92 -1.56 21.87
N ASP A 40 11.17 -1.16 21.64
CA ASP A 40 11.79 -0.04 22.36
C ASP A 40 11.11 1.29 22.00
N GLU A 41 11.13 2.28 22.90
CA GLU A 41 10.50 3.60 22.64
C GLU A 41 10.98 4.23 21.33
N ARG A 42 12.28 4.08 21.04
CA ARG A 42 12.89 4.53 19.79
C ARG A 42 12.31 3.82 18.56
N GLY A 43 12.11 2.50 18.65
CA GLY A 43 11.51 1.69 17.60
C GLY A 43 10.05 2.07 17.34
N ARG A 44 9.28 2.32 18.41
CA ARG A 44 7.88 2.77 18.31
C ARG A 44 7.76 4.17 17.69
N ALA A 45 8.69 5.08 18.02
CA ALA A 45 8.72 6.40 17.41
C ALA A 45 9.01 6.35 15.89
N ILE A 46 9.88 5.43 15.45
CA ILE A 46 10.17 5.20 14.03
C ILE A 46 8.92 4.70 13.30
N ILE A 47 8.25 3.68 13.86
CA ILE A 47 7.02 3.13 13.29
C ILE A 47 5.95 4.23 13.20
N GLY A 48 5.74 5.00 14.27
CA GLY A 48 4.76 6.09 14.27
C GLY A 48 4.99 7.12 13.15
N LYS A 49 6.25 7.52 12.89
CA LYS A 49 6.58 8.43 11.78
C LYS A 49 6.29 7.80 10.41
N ALA A 50 6.64 6.53 10.24
CA ALA A 50 6.36 5.80 9.00
C ALA A 50 4.86 5.62 8.74
N SER A 51 4.07 5.32 9.78
CA SER A 51 2.62 5.15 9.66
C SER A 51 1.89 6.47 9.35
N ILE A 52 2.41 7.62 9.80
CA ILE A 52 1.87 8.93 9.39
C ILE A 52 2.06 9.12 7.88
N LEU A 53 3.25 8.81 7.36
CA LEU A 53 3.54 8.91 5.92
C LEU A 53 2.61 7.98 5.11
N SER A 54 2.45 6.72 5.54
CA SER A 54 1.58 5.76 4.86
C SER A 54 0.10 6.18 4.90
N THR A 55 -0.35 6.79 6.00
CA THR A 55 -1.71 7.36 6.12
C THR A 55 -1.93 8.50 5.13
N ILE A 56 -0.97 9.42 4.98
CA ILE A 56 -1.06 10.51 3.99
C ILE A 56 -1.14 9.94 2.57
N THR A 57 -0.30 8.95 2.25
CA THR A 57 -0.36 8.23 0.97
C THR A 57 -1.75 7.65 0.74
N PHE A 58 -2.30 6.94 1.72
CA PHE A 58 -3.62 6.33 1.62
C PHE A 58 -4.70 7.37 1.29
N ILE A 59 -4.73 8.50 2.00
CA ILE A 59 -5.68 9.59 1.76
C ILE A 59 -5.60 10.08 0.32
N VAL A 60 -4.38 10.31 -0.19
CA VAL A 60 -4.18 10.77 -1.58
C VAL A 60 -4.73 9.75 -2.59
N PHE A 61 -4.35 8.47 -2.46
CA PHE A 61 -4.74 7.45 -3.41
C PHE A 61 -6.24 7.13 -3.41
N VAL A 62 -6.90 7.16 -2.24
CA VAL A 62 -8.35 6.95 -2.16
C VAL A 62 -9.12 8.10 -2.82
N ASN A 63 -8.66 9.35 -2.66
CA ASN A 63 -9.27 10.49 -3.34
C ASN A 63 -9.07 10.43 -4.86
N ILE A 64 -7.87 10.01 -5.32
CA ILE A 64 -7.62 9.76 -6.74
C ILE A 64 -8.56 8.67 -7.26
N PHE A 65 -8.72 7.57 -6.53
CA PHE A 65 -9.65 6.51 -6.91
C PHE A 65 -11.09 7.02 -7.01
N ALA A 66 -11.57 7.76 -6.02
CA ALA A 66 -12.92 8.34 -6.04
C ALA A 66 -13.14 9.28 -7.24
N LYS A 67 -12.10 10.00 -7.68
CA LYS A 67 -12.18 10.83 -8.87
C LYS A 67 -12.20 10.00 -10.15
N ILE A 68 -11.39 8.94 -10.23
CA ILE A 68 -11.27 8.09 -11.42
C ILE A 68 -12.47 7.15 -11.58
N SER A 69 -13.11 6.74 -10.49
CA SER A 69 -14.23 5.78 -10.50
C SER A 69 -15.43 6.26 -11.32
N SER A 70 -15.59 7.58 -11.53
CA SER A 70 -16.62 8.12 -12.43
C SER A 70 -16.32 7.95 -13.92
N TYR A 71 -15.10 7.53 -14.28
CA TYR A 71 -14.62 7.45 -15.66
C TYR A 71 -14.22 6.02 -16.08
N ILE A 72 -14.38 5.04 -15.20
CA ILE A 72 -14.07 3.62 -15.46
C ILE A 72 -15.30 2.76 -15.14
N GLU A 73 -15.34 1.57 -15.70
CA GLU A 73 -16.36 0.58 -15.32
C GLU A 73 -16.00 0.02 -13.94
N ILE A 74 -16.96 0.11 -13.01
CA ILE A 74 -16.79 -0.35 -11.63
C ILE A 74 -17.60 -1.63 -11.46
N ASP A 75 -16.88 -2.72 -11.29
CA ASP A 75 -17.38 -4.03 -10.90
C ASP A 75 -16.59 -4.57 -9.69
N TYR A 76 -16.93 -5.77 -9.22
CA TYR A 76 -16.22 -6.40 -8.12
C TYR A 76 -14.73 -6.56 -8.40
N PHE A 77 -14.37 -6.95 -9.62
CA PHE A 77 -13.01 -7.32 -9.97
C PHE A 77 -12.10 -6.09 -10.08
N SER A 78 -12.52 -5.07 -10.80
CA SER A 78 -11.86 -3.77 -10.92
C SER A 78 -11.70 -3.10 -9.56
N THR A 79 -12.75 -3.11 -8.71
CA THR A 79 -12.69 -2.56 -7.35
C THR A 79 -11.67 -3.30 -6.51
N ALA A 80 -11.70 -4.64 -6.50
CA ALA A 80 -10.75 -5.46 -5.75
C ALA A 80 -9.31 -5.18 -6.20
N ASN A 81 -9.07 -5.12 -7.51
CA ASN A 81 -7.75 -4.84 -8.07
C ASN A 81 -7.25 -3.44 -7.65
N ILE A 82 -8.07 -2.39 -7.76
CA ILE A 82 -7.68 -1.03 -7.39
C ILE A 82 -7.38 -0.93 -5.88
N VAL A 83 -8.30 -1.40 -5.03
CA VAL A 83 -8.14 -1.38 -3.57
C VAL A 83 -6.86 -2.10 -3.16
N GLN A 84 -6.59 -3.23 -3.80
CA GLN A 84 -5.40 -4.02 -3.53
C GLN A 84 -4.11 -3.31 -3.91
N TRP A 85 -4.07 -2.63 -5.06
CA TRP A 85 -2.89 -1.84 -5.45
C TRP A 85 -2.71 -0.60 -4.56
N ILE A 86 -3.79 0.06 -4.14
CA ILE A 86 -3.72 1.15 -3.14
C ILE A 86 -3.08 0.64 -1.86
N TYR A 87 -3.58 -0.48 -1.33
CA TYR A 87 -3.03 -1.12 -0.14
C TYR A 87 -1.54 -1.47 -0.29
N ASN A 88 -1.17 -2.09 -1.41
CA ASN A 88 0.22 -2.47 -1.68
C ASN A 88 1.16 -1.27 -1.70
N ILE A 89 0.76 -0.15 -2.32
CA ILE A 89 1.56 1.08 -2.34
C ILE A 89 1.72 1.66 -0.94
N VAL A 90 0.63 1.70 -0.16
CA VAL A 90 0.64 2.23 1.21
C VAL A 90 1.59 1.45 2.11
N ILE A 91 1.50 0.12 2.11
CA ILE A 91 2.40 -0.71 2.91
C ILE A 91 3.83 -0.65 2.40
N MET A 92 4.03 -0.62 1.09
CA MET A 92 5.38 -0.49 0.51
C MET A 92 6.07 0.77 1.04
N ILE A 93 5.36 1.91 1.05
CA ILE A 93 5.88 3.16 1.60
C ILE A 93 6.16 3.04 3.10
N GLU A 94 5.27 2.42 3.87
CA GLU A 94 5.48 2.22 5.31
C GLU A 94 6.72 1.36 5.61
N VAL A 95 6.86 0.23 4.91
CA VAL A 95 8.00 -0.67 5.04
C VAL A 95 9.30 0.05 4.70
N PHE A 96 9.35 0.77 3.57
CA PHE A 96 10.55 1.54 3.20
C PHE A 96 10.86 2.65 4.20
N ALA A 97 9.87 3.39 4.67
CA ALA A 97 10.06 4.43 5.67
C ALA A 97 10.63 3.85 6.97
N ILE A 98 10.10 2.72 7.45
CA ILE A 98 10.64 2.03 8.64
C ILE A 98 12.10 1.63 8.42
N VAL A 99 12.43 1.01 7.28
CA VAL A 99 13.79 0.57 6.95
C VAL A 99 14.75 1.75 6.87
N ILE A 100 14.36 2.84 6.21
CA ILE A 100 15.18 4.05 6.08
C ILE A 100 15.40 4.71 7.45
N TYR A 101 14.34 4.90 8.23
CA TYR A 101 14.46 5.52 9.55
C TYR A 101 15.30 4.69 10.52
N LYS A 102 15.20 3.35 10.49
CA LYS A 102 16.07 2.46 11.27
C LYS A 102 17.54 2.52 10.83
N LYS A 103 17.82 2.86 9.58
CA LYS A 103 19.20 2.98 9.07
C LYS A 103 19.85 4.33 9.42
N ILE A 104 19.04 5.39 9.52
CA ILE A 104 19.52 6.76 9.80
C ILE A 104 19.54 7.08 11.31
N SER A 105 18.70 6.41 12.10
CA SER A 105 18.68 6.51 13.57
C SER A 105 19.72 5.59 14.21
#